data_AF-A0A059A3W8-F1
#
_entry.id   AF-A0A059A3W8-F1
#
_cell.length_a   1.000
_cell.length_b   1.000
_cell.length_c   1.000
_cell.angle_alpha   90.00
_cell.angle_beta   90.00
_cell.angle_gamma   90.00
#
_symmetry.space_group_name_H-M   'P 1'
#
loop_
_entity.id
_entity.type
_entity.pdbx_description
1 polymer ?
#
loop_
_entity_poly.entity_id
_entity_poly.type
_entity_poly.pdbx_seq_one_letter_code
_entity_poly.pdbx_strand_id
1 'polypeptide(L)'
;MQVHPWFCSSQYSQLIDLLIGLRTPSDIATLRSRFACFHVLIVHALKINSVEEQQEEEEEEEEKEDSKAFFILNEIILVLKDAKEESRKEAYDVLINICSSLRSISPVSSVAPCQKLINMIVGYLSGSSPQITSGAVSALSVLVYKDTDICLSIPDLIPSVLSLLQSKAVEVIKAVLGFVKVVVSCLRNEDLQSLLSDIVDGVISWSSVSRHHFRSKVTVILEIMTRKCGFAAVQLVTPEKYKGFLKTVMENQ
;
A
#
# COMPACT_ATOMS: atom_id res chain seq x y z
N MET A 1 0.16 11.26 25.98
CA MET A 1 -0.76 10.28 26.60
C MET A 1 0.11 9.13 27.07
N GLN A 2 0.20 8.87 28.38
CA GLN A 2 0.99 7.75 28.89
C GLN A 2 0.32 6.44 28.45
N VAL A 3 1.06 5.61 27.72
CA VAL A 3 0.55 4.33 27.22
C VAL A 3 0.56 3.36 28.40
N HIS A 4 -0.62 2.93 28.86
CA HIS A 4 -0.76 1.92 29.90
C HIS A 4 -1.02 0.55 29.25
N PRO A 5 -0.01 -0.33 29.16
CA PRO A 5 -0.12 -1.60 28.44
C PRO A 5 -1.22 -2.53 28.98
N TRP A 6 -1.50 -2.43 30.29
CA TRP A 6 -2.50 -3.24 30.99
C TRP A 6 -3.97 -2.85 30.65
N PHE A 7 -4.21 -1.60 30.24
CA PHE A 7 -5.56 -1.13 29.93
C PHE A 7 -6.07 -1.69 28.60
N CYS A 8 -5.19 -1.77 27.59
CA CYS A 8 -5.55 -2.32 26.28
C CYS A 8 -5.88 -3.81 26.38
N SER A 9 -5.11 -4.61 27.12
CA SER A 9 -5.26 -6.08 27.14
C SER A 9 -6.59 -6.58 27.74
N SER A 10 -7.13 -5.93 28.79
CA SER A 10 -8.36 -6.42 29.46
C SER A 10 -9.68 -5.96 28.83
N GLN A 11 -9.66 -4.86 28.06
CA GLN A 11 -10.86 -4.29 27.44
C GLN A 11 -10.77 -4.20 25.90
N TYR A 12 -9.73 -4.76 25.29
CA TYR A 12 -9.49 -4.71 23.84
C TYR A 12 -10.75 -5.05 23.04
N SER A 13 -11.32 -6.23 23.28
CA SER A 13 -12.50 -6.72 22.57
C SER A 13 -13.71 -5.79 22.71
N GLN A 14 -13.97 -5.24 23.90
CA GLN A 14 -15.10 -4.34 24.10
C GLN A 14 -14.88 -2.99 23.39
N LEU A 15 -13.66 -2.46 23.43
CA LEU A 15 -13.32 -1.18 22.79
C LEU A 15 -13.37 -1.28 21.27
N ILE A 16 -12.84 -2.36 20.70
CA ILE A 16 -12.84 -2.55 19.26
C ILE A 16 -14.26 -2.81 18.75
N ASP A 17 -15.05 -3.64 19.42
CA ASP A 17 -16.43 -3.91 19.01
C ASP A 17 -17.30 -2.63 19.09
N LEU A 18 -17.09 -1.79 20.12
CA LEU A 18 -17.73 -0.49 20.22
C LEU A 18 -17.34 0.42 19.05
N LEU A 19 -16.04 0.52 18.74
CA LEU A 19 -15.58 1.38 17.64
C LEU A 19 -16.06 0.87 16.28
N ILE A 20 -16.02 -0.43 16.04
CA ILE A 20 -16.55 -1.10 14.84
C ILE A 20 -18.04 -0.80 14.67
N GLY A 21 -18.81 -0.82 15.75
CA GLY A 21 -20.24 -0.51 15.74
C GLY A 21 -20.58 0.96 15.47
N LEU A 22 -19.61 1.87 15.59
CA LEU A 22 -19.79 3.29 15.28
C LEU A 22 -19.56 3.59 13.80
N ARG A 23 -20.41 4.45 13.23
CA ARG A 23 -20.27 4.93 11.86
C ARG A 23 -18.96 5.73 11.68
N THR A 24 -18.31 5.56 10.53
CA THR A 24 -17.15 6.37 10.14
C THR A 24 -17.46 7.87 10.24
N PRO A 25 -16.66 8.64 11.00
CA PRO A 25 -16.89 10.08 11.19
C PRO A 25 -16.76 10.86 9.88
N SER A 26 -17.59 11.89 9.72
CA SER A 26 -17.50 12.84 8.60
C SER A 26 -16.70 14.12 8.93
N ASP A 27 -16.55 14.39 10.23
CA ASP A 27 -15.74 15.47 10.80
C ASP A 27 -14.30 15.01 11.02
N ILE A 28 -13.36 15.90 10.72
CA ILE A 28 -11.92 15.64 10.74
C ILE A 28 -11.38 15.43 12.16
N ALA A 29 -11.88 16.16 13.16
CA ALA A 29 -11.40 16.04 14.54
C ALA A 29 -11.79 14.69 15.15
N THR A 30 -13.02 14.26 14.88
CA THR A 30 -13.54 12.95 15.29
C THR A 30 -12.84 11.82 14.54
N LEU A 31 -12.61 11.98 13.23
CA LEU A 31 -11.84 11.02 12.42
C LEU A 31 -10.42 10.83 12.97
N ARG A 32 -9.71 11.93 13.27
CA ARG A 32 -8.37 11.89 13.86
C ARG A 32 -8.36 11.15 15.20
N SER A 33 -9.35 11.41 16.05
CA SER A 33 -9.49 10.73 17.35
C SER A 33 -9.72 9.23 17.16
N ARG A 34 -10.56 8.85 16.18
CA ARG A 34 -10.83 7.45 15.83
C ARG A 34 -9.58 6.75 15.29
N PHE A 35 -8.81 7.42 14.43
CA PHE A 35 -7.55 6.90 13.89
C PHE A 35 -6.48 6.75 14.98
N ALA A 36 -6.43 7.63 15.97
CA ALA A 36 -5.57 7.45 17.13
C ALA A 36 -5.94 6.17 17.92
N CYS A 37 -7.23 5.89 18.09
CA CYS A 37 -7.68 4.63 18.70
C CYS A 37 -7.30 3.41 17.84
N PHE A 38 -7.56 3.47 16.54
CA PHE A 38 -7.21 2.40 15.60
C PHE A 38 -5.73 2.09 15.58
N HIS A 39 -4.87 3.12 15.63
CA HIS A 39 -3.43 2.94 15.73
C HIS A 39 -3.04 2.08 16.93
N VAL A 40 -3.57 2.38 18.12
CA VAL A 40 -3.28 1.60 19.33
C VAL A 40 -3.82 0.17 19.21
N LEU A 41 -5.06 0.01 18.72
CA LEU A 41 -5.73 -1.28 18.65
C LEU A 41 -5.08 -2.23 17.65
N ILE A 42 -4.78 -1.78 16.44
CA ILE A 42 -4.17 -2.65 15.42
C ILE A 42 -2.73 -3.01 15.78
N VAL A 43 -1.99 -2.10 16.42
CA VAL A 43 -0.64 -2.39 16.91
C VAL A 43 -0.69 -3.44 18.02
N HIS A 44 -1.73 -3.41 18.87
CA HIS A 44 -1.93 -4.43 19.88
C HIS A 44 -2.26 -5.79 19.27
N ALA A 45 -3.24 -5.85 18.37
CA ALA A 45 -3.67 -7.07 17.67
C ALA A 45 -2.48 -7.77 16.98
N LEU A 46 -1.76 -7.03 16.14
CA LEU A 46 -0.64 -7.57 15.39
C LEU A 46 0.60 -7.86 16.24
N LYS A 47 0.65 -7.36 17.49
CA LYS A 47 1.69 -7.69 18.46
C LYS A 47 1.37 -8.98 19.20
N ILE A 48 0.12 -9.17 19.65
CA ILE A 48 -0.31 -10.40 20.33
C ILE A 48 -0.12 -11.60 19.41
N ASN A 49 -0.57 -11.48 18.15
CA ASN A 49 -0.40 -12.50 17.12
C ASN A 49 1.07 -12.85 16.79
N SER A 50 2.06 -12.10 17.30
CA SER A 50 3.49 -12.42 17.13
C SER A 50 4.10 -13.23 18.28
N VAL A 51 3.37 -13.42 19.38
CA VAL A 51 3.86 -14.07 20.63
C VAL A 51 3.27 -15.49 20.82
N GLU A 52 2.17 -15.83 20.14
CA GLU A 52 1.31 -16.99 20.44
C GLU A 52 1.36 -18.08 19.35
N GLU A 53 2.53 -18.45 18.83
CA GLU A 53 2.65 -19.49 17.78
C GLU A 53 2.48 -20.96 18.29
N GLN A 54 1.79 -21.25 19.41
CA GLN A 54 1.74 -22.64 19.95
C GLN A 54 0.45 -23.07 20.70
N GLN A 55 -0.71 -23.26 20.02
CA GLN A 55 -1.71 -24.34 20.26
C GLN A 55 -3.00 -24.24 19.39
N GLU A 56 -3.65 -25.38 19.10
CA GLU A 56 -4.86 -25.50 18.24
C GLU A 56 -6.13 -24.79 18.77
N GLU A 57 -6.21 -24.40 20.05
CA GLU A 57 -7.31 -23.57 20.58
C GLU A 57 -7.13 -22.06 20.26
N GLU A 58 -5.93 -21.64 19.80
CA GLU A 58 -5.59 -20.24 19.53
C GLU A 58 -5.91 -19.81 18.07
N GLU A 59 -6.09 -20.75 17.13
CA GLU A 59 -6.37 -20.44 15.71
C GLU A 59 -7.69 -19.66 15.53
N GLU A 60 -8.74 -20.03 16.28
CA GLU A 60 -10.02 -19.29 16.22
C GLU A 60 -9.93 -17.87 16.81
N GLU A 61 -9.03 -17.64 17.77
CA GLU A 61 -8.80 -16.31 18.34
C GLU A 61 -7.97 -15.46 17.38
N GLU A 62 -6.94 -16.03 16.75
CA GLU A 62 -6.14 -15.36 15.72
C GLU A 62 -7.01 -14.92 14.52
N GLU A 63 -7.90 -15.78 14.02
CA GLU A 63 -8.82 -15.42 12.93
C GLU A 63 -9.75 -14.25 13.31
N LYS A 64 -10.22 -14.19 14.56
CA LYS A 64 -11.06 -13.09 15.07
C LYS A 64 -10.27 -11.80 15.19
N GLU A 65 -9.02 -11.85 15.65
CA GLU A 65 -8.15 -10.68 15.74
C GLU A 65 -7.75 -10.15 14.36
N ASP A 66 -7.41 -11.03 13.43
CA ASP A 66 -7.11 -10.65 12.05
C ASP A 66 -8.34 -10.04 11.37
N SER A 67 -9.55 -10.58 11.60
CA SER A 67 -10.81 -10.00 11.13
C SER A 67 -11.03 -8.57 11.64
N LYS A 68 -10.74 -8.33 12.93
CA LYS A 68 -10.78 -6.99 13.53
C LYS A 68 -9.75 -6.03 12.94
N ALA A 69 -8.53 -6.51 12.70
CA ALA A 69 -7.50 -5.73 12.04
C ALA A 69 -7.87 -5.40 10.57
N PHE A 70 -8.48 -6.34 9.84
CA PHE A 70 -9.05 -6.09 8.50
C PHE A 70 -10.14 -5.03 8.54
N PHE A 71 -11.01 -5.00 9.55
CA PHE A 71 -12.01 -3.94 9.67
C PHE A 71 -11.34 -2.55 9.76
N ILE A 72 -10.36 -2.42 10.66
CA ILE A 72 -9.60 -1.17 10.85
C ILE A 72 -8.92 -0.75 9.54
N LEU A 73 -8.22 -1.69 8.88
CA LEU A 73 -7.54 -1.44 7.62
C LEU A 73 -8.51 -1.02 6.52
N ASN A 74 -9.66 -1.70 6.40
CA ASN A 74 -10.67 -1.38 5.41
C ASN A 74 -11.19 0.05 5.58
N GLU A 75 -11.43 0.49 6.83
CA GLU A 75 -11.87 1.86 7.09
C GLU A 75 -10.80 2.89 6.69
N ILE A 76 -9.53 2.67 7.07
CA ILE A 76 -8.42 3.54 6.67
C ILE A 76 -8.32 3.58 5.14
N ILE A 77 -8.37 2.43 4.47
CA ILE A 77 -8.30 2.27 3.02
C ILE A 77 -9.41 3.06 2.31
N LEU A 78 -10.64 3.03 2.83
CA LEU A 78 -11.75 3.80 2.27
C LEU A 78 -11.51 5.30 2.41
N VAL A 79 -10.98 5.76 3.54
CA VAL A 79 -10.68 7.19 3.78
C VAL A 79 -9.53 7.69 2.91
N LEU A 80 -8.58 6.84 2.50
CA LEU A 80 -7.56 7.20 1.48
C LEU A 80 -8.19 7.63 0.14
N LYS A 81 -9.46 7.29 -0.09
CA LYS A 81 -10.22 7.66 -1.29
C LYS A 81 -11.25 8.77 -1.02
N ASP A 82 -11.21 9.42 0.15
CA ASP A 82 -12.12 10.52 0.47
C ASP A 82 -11.91 11.72 -0.47
N ALA A 83 -12.98 12.47 -0.73
CA ALA A 83 -12.91 13.68 -1.54
C ALA A 83 -12.09 14.78 -0.87
N LYS A 84 -12.14 14.88 0.47
CA LYS A 84 -11.42 15.85 1.28
C LYS A 84 -9.95 15.47 1.41
N GLU A 85 -9.07 16.38 1.05
CA GLU A 85 -7.63 16.18 1.15
C GLU A 85 -7.15 16.00 2.59
N GLU A 86 -7.75 16.74 3.53
CA GLU A 86 -7.46 16.62 4.95
C GLU A 86 -7.74 15.22 5.49
N SER A 87 -8.90 14.63 5.15
CA SER A 87 -9.25 13.26 5.55
C SER A 87 -8.25 12.24 5.00
N ARG A 88 -7.87 12.37 3.71
CA ARG A 88 -6.85 11.51 3.10
C ARG A 88 -5.51 11.62 3.82
N LYS A 89 -5.12 12.83 4.21
CA LYS A 89 -3.89 13.07 4.96
C LYS A 89 -3.90 12.39 6.32
N GLU A 90 -4.98 12.47 7.08
CA GLU A 90 -5.10 11.74 8.35
C GLU A 90 -4.98 10.22 8.16
N ALA A 91 -5.55 9.68 7.07
CA ALA A 91 -5.41 8.26 6.73
C ALA A 91 -3.97 7.88 6.32
N TYR A 92 -3.26 8.76 5.61
CA TYR A 92 -1.83 8.58 5.32
C TYR A 92 -1.00 8.57 6.61
N ASP A 93 -1.21 9.56 7.47
CA ASP A 93 -0.43 9.74 8.70
C ASP A 93 -0.65 8.56 9.66
N VAL A 94 -1.90 8.10 9.86
CA VAL A 94 -2.17 6.95 10.72
C VAL A 94 -1.55 5.66 10.18
N LEU A 95 -1.62 5.42 8.86
CA LEU A 95 -1.04 4.22 8.25
C LEU A 95 0.48 4.17 8.42
N ILE A 96 1.16 5.30 8.24
CA ILE A 96 2.60 5.43 8.48
C ILE A 96 2.93 5.20 9.96
N ASN A 97 2.15 5.79 10.87
CA ASN A 97 2.35 5.65 12.32
C ASN A 97 2.17 4.21 12.78
N ILE A 98 1.18 3.50 12.23
CA ILE A 98 0.95 2.07 12.48
C ILE A 98 2.18 1.25 12.07
N CYS A 99 2.62 1.30 10.81
CA CYS A 99 3.77 0.48 10.39
C CYS A 99 5.06 0.88 11.14
N SER A 100 5.28 2.18 11.39
CA SER A 100 6.45 2.64 12.15
C SER A 100 6.47 2.07 13.57
N SER A 101 5.30 2.03 14.22
CA SER A 101 5.17 1.44 15.57
C SER A 101 5.38 -0.08 15.53
N LEU A 102 4.81 -0.77 14.55
CA LEU A 102 4.99 -2.21 14.38
C LEU A 102 6.45 -2.59 14.10
N ARG A 103 7.18 -1.76 13.37
CA ARG A 103 8.61 -1.99 13.10
C ARG A 103 9.50 -1.79 14.32
N SER A 104 9.06 -0.99 15.30
CA SER A 104 9.77 -0.84 16.57
C SER A 104 9.65 -2.06 17.50
N ILE A 105 8.74 -2.99 17.17
CA ILE A 105 8.53 -4.22 17.91
C ILE A 105 9.53 -5.27 17.39
N SER A 106 10.30 -5.87 18.31
CA SER A 106 11.18 -6.98 17.97
C SER A 106 10.36 -8.13 17.37
N PRO A 107 10.76 -8.72 16.23
CA PRO A 107 10.10 -9.91 15.73
C PRO A 107 10.30 -11.05 16.75
N VAL A 108 9.19 -11.63 17.20
CA VAL A 108 9.16 -12.84 18.03
C VAL A 108 8.78 -14.05 17.17
N SER A 109 7.96 -13.83 16.15
CA SER A 109 7.56 -14.78 15.11
C SER A 109 8.46 -14.73 13.86
N SER A 110 8.25 -15.68 12.94
CA SER A 110 8.95 -15.75 11.65
C SER A 110 8.66 -14.56 10.71
N VAL A 111 7.50 -13.91 10.87
CA VAL A 111 7.06 -12.75 10.07
C VAL A 111 6.94 -11.53 10.95
N ALA A 112 7.72 -10.48 10.65
CA ALA A 112 7.68 -9.24 11.43
C ALA A 112 6.28 -8.59 11.42
N PRO A 113 5.81 -7.98 12.52
CA PRO A 113 4.45 -7.42 12.60
C PRO A 113 4.09 -6.40 11.50
N CYS A 114 5.02 -5.52 11.06
CA CYS A 114 4.72 -4.64 9.91
C CYS A 114 4.62 -5.43 8.60
N GLN A 115 5.36 -6.53 8.43
CA GLN A 115 5.20 -7.40 7.26
C GLN A 115 3.81 -8.08 7.24
N LYS A 116 3.29 -8.53 8.40
CA LYS A 116 1.90 -9.02 8.52
C LYS A 116 0.89 -7.94 8.08
N LEU A 117 1.04 -6.69 8.56
CA LEU A 117 0.20 -5.56 8.12
C LEU A 117 0.22 -5.38 6.60
N ILE A 118 1.41 -5.39 5.98
CA ILE A 118 1.52 -5.17 4.53
C ILE A 118 0.92 -6.37 3.76
N ASN A 119 1.13 -7.60 4.22
CA ASN A 119 0.50 -8.79 3.63
C ASN A 119 -1.04 -8.71 3.69
N MET A 120 -1.60 -8.21 4.80
CA MET A 120 -3.04 -7.95 4.89
C MET A 120 -3.49 -6.92 3.83
N ILE A 121 -2.72 -5.84 3.61
CA ILE A 121 -3.02 -4.85 2.56
C ILE A 121 -2.93 -5.49 1.17
N VAL A 122 -1.94 -6.35 0.93
CA VAL A 122 -1.80 -7.12 -0.32
C VAL A 122 -3.00 -8.05 -0.53
N GLY A 123 -3.60 -8.59 0.54
CA GLY A 123 -4.84 -9.37 0.48
C GLY A 123 -6.00 -8.63 -0.20
N TYR A 124 -6.12 -7.32 -0.05
CA TYR A 124 -7.15 -6.49 -0.70
C TYR A 124 -6.96 -6.32 -2.22
N LEU A 125 -5.83 -6.75 -2.77
CA LEU A 125 -5.61 -6.73 -4.21
C LEU A 125 -6.43 -7.82 -4.93
N SER A 126 -6.87 -8.85 -4.20
CA SER A 126 -7.70 -9.94 -4.71
C SER A 126 -9.11 -9.91 -4.11
N GLY A 127 -10.13 -10.26 -4.90
CA GLY A 127 -11.52 -10.43 -4.44
C GLY A 127 -12.27 -9.19 -3.96
N SER A 128 -11.59 -8.04 -3.81
CA SER A 128 -12.18 -6.79 -3.32
C SER A 128 -12.86 -5.97 -4.43
N SER A 129 -13.69 -5.00 -4.03
CA SER A 129 -14.29 -4.06 -4.98
C SER A 129 -13.22 -3.13 -5.59
N PRO A 130 -13.42 -2.59 -6.81
CA PRO A 130 -12.47 -1.68 -7.43
C PRO A 130 -12.08 -0.47 -6.57
N GLN A 131 -13.04 0.06 -5.80
CA GLN A 131 -12.81 1.15 -4.87
C GLN A 131 -11.80 0.77 -3.79
N ILE A 132 -12.01 -0.38 -3.13
CA ILE A 132 -11.14 -0.89 -2.07
C ILE A 132 -9.78 -1.26 -2.63
N THR A 133 -9.73 -2.00 -3.76
CA THR A 133 -8.46 -2.36 -4.41
C THR A 133 -7.65 -1.11 -4.79
N SER A 134 -8.28 -0.06 -5.33
CA SER A 134 -7.58 1.19 -5.64
C SER A 134 -7.08 1.93 -4.38
N GLY A 135 -7.81 1.83 -3.27
CA GLY A 135 -7.40 2.33 -1.95
C GLY A 135 -6.23 1.54 -1.37
N ALA A 136 -6.24 0.21 -1.48
CA ALA A 136 -5.15 -0.65 -1.05
C ALA A 136 -3.85 -0.37 -1.82
N VAL A 137 -3.92 -0.19 -3.14
CA VAL A 137 -2.75 0.24 -3.94
C VAL A 137 -2.26 1.63 -3.51
N SER A 138 -3.17 2.53 -3.11
CA SER A 138 -2.80 3.84 -2.56
C SER A 138 -2.11 3.71 -1.19
N ALA A 139 -2.57 2.80 -0.34
CA ALA A 139 -1.95 2.48 0.95
C ALA A 139 -0.52 1.94 0.76
N LEU A 140 -0.33 0.98 -0.16
CA LEU A 140 1.00 0.47 -0.52
C LEU A 140 1.91 1.57 -1.05
N SER A 141 1.39 2.50 -1.86
CA SER A 141 2.16 3.64 -2.37
C SER A 141 2.70 4.51 -1.24
N VAL A 142 1.90 4.75 -0.20
CA VAL A 142 2.29 5.58 0.96
C VAL A 142 3.37 4.90 1.78
N LEU A 143 3.23 3.60 2.01
CA LEU A 143 4.21 2.81 2.75
C LEU A 143 5.54 2.72 2.00
N VAL A 144 5.51 2.42 0.69
CA VAL A 144 6.72 2.37 -0.15
C VAL A 144 7.40 3.74 -0.28
N TYR A 145 6.62 4.82 -0.33
CA TYR A 145 7.18 6.18 -0.30
C TYR A 145 7.96 6.45 0.99
N LYS A 146 7.47 5.94 2.13
CA LYS A 146 8.12 6.10 3.42
C LYS A 146 9.33 5.19 3.59
N ASP A 147 9.24 3.97 3.06
CA ASP A 147 10.30 2.98 3.14
C ASP A 147 10.30 2.05 1.91
N THR A 148 11.37 2.18 1.13
CA THR A 148 11.58 1.41 -0.10
C THR A 148 11.93 -0.04 0.15
N ASP A 149 12.43 -0.40 1.33
CA ASP A 149 12.84 -1.78 1.65
C ASP A 149 11.63 -2.73 1.65
N ILE A 150 10.41 -2.18 1.76
CA ILE A 150 9.16 -2.93 1.59
C ILE A 150 9.10 -3.66 0.24
N CYS A 151 9.56 -3.02 -0.84
CA CYS A 151 9.59 -3.64 -2.16
C CYS A 151 10.54 -4.84 -2.25
N LEU A 152 11.56 -4.87 -1.39
CA LEU A 152 12.56 -5.95 -1.32
C LEU A 152 12.15 -7.03 -0.32
N SER A 153 11.48 -6.63 0.76
CA SER A 153 11.09 -7.50 1.89
C SER A 153 9.87 -8.37 1.59
N ILE A 154 9.05 -7.96 0.61
CA ILE A 154 7.83 -8.68 0.22
C ILE A 154 7.99 -9.13 -1.22
N PRO A 155 8.43 -10.39 -1.44
CA PRO A 155 8.45 -10.99 -2.76
C PRO A 155 7.09 -10.84 -3.44
N ASP A 156 7.09 -10.65 -4.75
CA ASP A 156 5.89 -10.52 -5.59
C ASP A 156 5.00 -9.28 -5.34
N LEU A 157 5.37 -8.35 -4.46
CA LEU A 157 4.60 -7.12 -4.25
C LEU A 157 4.41 -6.33 -5.55
N ILE A 158 5.50 -6.06 -6.26
CA ILE A 158 5.47 -5.28 -7.51
C ILE A 158 4.73 -6.06 -8.61
N PRO A 159 5.05 -7.33 -8.91
CA PRO A 159 4.28 -8.14 -9.85
C PRO A 159 2.77 -8.17 -9.54
N SER A 160 2.39 -8.36 -8.28
CA SER A 160 0.99 -8.40 -7.84
C SER A 160 0.28 -7.09 -8.15
N VAL A 161 0.90 -5.94 -7.83
CA VAL A 161 0.30 -4.63 -8.13
C VAL A 161 0.26 -4.36 -9.64
N LEU A 162 1.30 -4.73 -10.40
CA LEU A 162 1.34 -4.57 -11.86
C LEU A 162 0.26 -5.41 -12.56
N SER A 163 -0.04 -6.60 -12.06
CA SER A 163 -1.08 -7.48 -12.61
C SER A 163 -2.46 -6.80 -12.65
N LEU A 164 -2.73 -5.88 -11.71
CA LEU A 164 -3.97 -5.11 -11.64
C LEU A 164 -4.15 -4.13 -12.82
N LEU A 165 -3.11 -3.86 -13.61
CA LEU A 165 -3.25 -3.15 -14.87
C LEU A 165 -4.11 -3.93 -15.88
N GLN A 166 -4.36 -5.22 -15.71
CA GLN A 166 -5.31 -5.96 -16.54
C GLN A 166 -6.78 -5.66 -16.18
N SER A 167 -7.04 -4.96 -15.08
CA SER A 167 -8.37 -4.56 -14.65
C SER A 167 -9.05 -3.62 -15.65
N LYS A 168 -10.39 -3.69 -15.73
CA LYS A 168 -11.20 -2.73 -16.50
C LYS A 168 -11.54 -1.46 -15.70
N ALA A 169 -11.28 -1.47 -14.39
CA ALA A 169 -11.63 -0.35 -13.53
C ALA A 169 -10.59 0.78 -13.63
N VAL A 170 -11.03 1.93 -14.17
CA VAL A 170 -10.18 3.11 -14.39
C VAL A 170 -9.51 3.58 -13.10
N GLU A 171 -10.20 3.51 -11.96
CA GLU A 171 -9.64 3.92 -10.67
C GLU A 171 -8.49 3.02 -10.20
N VAL A 172 -8.57 1.72 -10.48
CA VAL A 172 -7.52 0.74 -10.15
C VAL A 172 -6.29 1.00 -11.02
N ILE A 173 -6.48 1.14 -12.35
CA ILE A 173 -5.38 1.45 -13.27
C ILE A 173 -4.69 2.75 -12.88
N LYS A 174 -5.44 3.80 -12.53
CA LYS A 174 -4.88 5.08 -12.05
C LYS A 174 -4.07 4.91 -10.77
N ALA A 175 -4.55 4.10 -9.82
CA ALA A 175 -3.84 3.81 -8.58
C ALA A 175 -2.54 3.06 -8.85
N VAL A 176 -2.55 2.04 -9.72
CA VAL A 176 -1.35 1.27 -10.08
C VAL A 176 -0.30 2.13 -10.77
N LEU A 177 -0.68 2.95 -11.75
CA LEU A 177 0.28 3.89 -12.37
C LEU A 177 0.82 4.91 -11.36
N GLY A 178 0.01 5.31 -10.37
CA GLY A 178 0.45 6.13 -9.24
C GLY A 178 1.49 5.41 -8.37
N PHE A 179 1.23 4.15 -8.01
CA PHE A 179 2.15 3.29 -7.28
C PHE A 179 3.47 3.11 -8.03
N VAL A 180 3.43 2.75 -9.31
CA VAL A 180 4.65 2.60 -10.14
C VAL A 180 5.44 3.89 -10.17
N LYS A 181 4.77 5.05 -10.32
CA LYS A 181 5.44 6.35 -10.25
C LYS A 181 6.16 6.57 -8.91
N VAL A 182 5.57 6.16 -7.79
CA VAL A 182 6.23 6.22 -6.48
C VAL A 182 7.45 5.29 -6.44
N VAL A 183 7.29 4.02 -6.86
CA VAL A 183 8.37 3.02 -6.89
C VAL A 183 9.57 3.53 -7.70
N VAL A 184 9.38 3.95 -8.95
CA VAL A 184 10.48 4.43 -9.79
C VAL A 184 11.11 5.72 -9.26
N SER A 185 10.34 6.54 -8.54
CA SER A 185 10.85 7.76 -7.91
C SER A 185 11.75 7.45 -6.71
N CYS A 186 11.35 6.50 -5.87
CA CYS A 186 11.97 6.27 -4.56
C CYS A 186 13.09 5.22 -4.58
N LEU A 187 12.96 4.13 -5.35
CA LEU A 187 13.95 3.05 -5.37
C LEU A 187 15.34 3.53 -5.80
N ARG A 188 16.41 2.94 -5.25
CA ARG A 188 17.77 3.23 -5.72
C ARG A 188 17.96 2.70 -7.14
N ASN A 189 18.93 3.24 -7.86
CA ASN A 189 19.16 2.88 -9.26
C ASN A 189 19.44 1.36 -9.40
N GLU A 190 20.22 0.77 -8.49
CA GLU A 190 20.53 -0.66 -8.49
C GLU A 190 19.27 -1.54 -8.37
N ASP A 191 18.40 -1.21 -7.41
CA ASP A 191 17.14 -1.94 -7.17
C ASP A 191 16.14 -1.73 -8.32
N LEU A 192 16.16 -0.56 -8.97
CA LEU A 192 15.26 -0.26 -10.09
C LEU A 192 15.69 -0.98 -11.38
N GLN A 193 16.98 -1.24 -11.58
CA GLN A 193 17.48 -1.94 -12.78
C GLN A 193 16.98 -3.37 -12.86
N SER A 194 16.84 -4.08 -11.73
CA SER A 194 16.32 -5.46 -11.71
C SER A 194 14.83 -5.53 -12.05
N LEU A 195 14.08 -4.44 -11.83
CA LEU A 195 12.64 -4.35 -12.07
C LEU A 195 12.28 -3.69 -13.41
N LEU A 196 13.30 -3.32 -14.19
CA LEU A 196 13.15 -2.43 -15.33
C LEU A 196 12.30 -3.07 -16.44
N SER A 197 12.48 -4.36 -16.72
CA SER A 197 11.66 -5.10 -17.69
C SER A 197 10.21 -5.17 -17.26
N ASP A 198 9.94 -5.64 -16.03
CA ASP A 198 8.57 -5.86 -15.53
C ASP A 198 7.77 -4.55 -15.50
N ILE A 199 8.40 -3.45 -15.04
CA ILE A 199 7.76 -2.15 -14.99
C ILE A 199 7.46 -1.65 -16.40
N VAL A 200 8.43 -1.70 -17.33
CA VAL A 200 8.22 -1.22 -18.71
C VAL A 200 7.13 -2.05 -19.37
N ASP A 201 7.20 -3.38 -19.32
CA ASP A 201 6.21 -4.27 -19.94
C ASP A 201 4.80 -4.03 -19.37
N GLY A 202 4.69 -3.83 -18.05
CA GLY A 202 3.43 -3.53 -17.39
C GLY A 202 2.81 -2.20 -17.85
N VAL A 203 3.58 -1.11 -17.86
CA VAL A 203 3.02 0.24 -18.07
C VAL A 203 3.02 0.71 -19.52
N ILE A 204 3.89 0.19 -20.39
CA ILE A 204 4.12 0.76 -21.72
C ILE A 204 2.88 0.67 -22.62
N SER A 205 2.05 -0.37 -22.44
CA SER A 205 0.80 -0.53 -23.19
C SER A 205 -0.19 0.62 -22.96
N TRP A 206 -0.14 1.26 -21.79
CA TRP A 206 -0.99 2.40 -21.43
C TRP A 206 -0.57 3.70 -22.11
N SER A 207 0.59 3.74 -22.77
CA SER A 207 1.04 4.89 -23.56
C SER A 207 0.19 5.14 -24.81
N SER A 208 -0.51 4.13 -25.32
CA SER A 208 -1.41 4.26 -26.48
C SER A 208 -2.83 4.71 -26.08
N VAL A 209 -3.14 4.77 -24.79
CA VAL A 209 -4.47 5.16 -24.29
C VAL A 209 -4.47 6.65 -23.94
N SER A 210 -5.15 7.45 -24.77
CA SER A 210 -5.26 8.90 -24.58
C SER A 210 -6.29 9.30 -23.50
N ARG A 211 -7.31 8.46 -23.28
CA ARG A 211 -8.33 8.70 -22.24
C ARG A 211 -7.71 8.66 -20.85
N HIS A 212 -8.34 9.39 -19.92
CA HIS A 212 -7.96 9.43 -18.50
C HIS A 212 -6.52 9.87 -18.20
N HIS A 213 -5.83 10.47 -19.18
CA HIS A 213 -4.43 10.89 -19.10
C HIS A 213 -3.44 9.76 -18.82
N PHE A 214 -3.76 8.52 -19.22
CA PHE A 214 -2.86 7.38 -19.01
C PHE A 214 -1.53 7.54 -19.73
N ARG A 215 -1.56 7.97 -21.00
CA ARG A 215 -0.34 8.31 -21.75
C ARG A 215 0.58 9.25 -20.98
N SER A 216 0.06 10.36 -20.45
CA SER A 216 0.86 11.33 -19.67
C SER A 216 1.44 10.71 -18.39
N LYS A 217 0.71 9.83 -17.71
CA LYS A 217 1.23 9.11 -16.52
C LYS A 217 2.37 8.18 -16.90
N VAL A 218 2.24 7.44 -18.00
CA VAL A 218 3.29 6.56 -18.52
C VAL A 218 4.52 7.36 -18.95
N THR A 219 4.32 8.50 -19.63
CA THR A 219 5.40 9.42 -19.98
C THR A 219 6.23 9.80 -18.75
N VAL A 220 5.59 10.27 -17.67
CA VAL A 220 6.28 10.65 -16.42
C VAL A 220 7.05 9.47 -15.81
N ILE A 221 6.49 8.26 -15.83
CA ILE A 221 7.18 7.06 -15.33
C ILE A 221 8.45 6.80 -16.15
N LEU A 222 8.35 6.81 -17.47
CA LEU A 222 9.49 6.56 -18.37
C LEU A 222 10.54 7.68 -18.31
N GLU A 223 10.14 8.94 -18.09
CA GLU A 223 11.08 10.05 -17.86
C GLU A 223 11.92 9.81 -16.61
N ILE A 224 11.29 9.38 -15.51
CA ILE A 224 12.00 9.07 -14.28
C ILE A 224 12.95 7.88 -14.50
N MET A 225 12.50 6.82 -15.17
CA MET A 225 13.31 5.63 -15.43
C MET A 225 14.50 5.93 -16.36
N THR A 226 14.29 6.68 -17.44
CA THR A 226 15.38 7.06 -18.37
C THR A 226 16.42 7.94 -17.69
N ARG A 227 16.00 8.84 -16.80
CA ARG A 227 16.91 9.67 -15.99
C ARG A 227 17.70 8.86 -14.96
N LYS A 228 17.10 7.84 -14.34
CA LYS A 228 17.75 7.05 -13.27
C LYS A 228 18.57 5.87 -13.78
N CYS A 229 18.08 5.18 -14.80
CA CYS A 229 18.68 3.95 -15.33
C CYS A 229 19.40 4.16 -16.68
N GLY A 230 19.23 5.34 -17.30
CA GLY A 230 19.76 5.65 -18.61
C GLY A 230 18.81 5.24 -19.74
N PHE A 231 18.77 6.05 -20.80
CA PHE A 231 17.91 5.80 -21.96
C PHE A 231 18.18 4.45 -22.63
N ALA A 232 19.46 4.09 -22.81
CA ALA A 232 19.85 2.84 -23.47
C ALA A 232 19.31 1.60 -22.75
N ALA A 233 19.33 1.58 -21.40
CA ALA A 233 18.82 0.48 -20.60
C ALA A 233 17.29 0.35 -20.74
N VAL A 234 16.57 1.47 -20.66
CA VAL A 234 15.10 1.48 -20.85
C VAL A 234 14.73 1.08 -22.28
N GLN A 235 15.46 1.58 -23.28
CA GLN A 235 15.22 1.24 -24.68
C GLN A 235 15.48 -0.24 -24.98
N LEU A 236 16.44 -0.87 -24.30
CA LEU A 236 16.77 -2.28 -24.49
C LEU A 236 15.59 -3.21 -24.14
N VAL A 237 14.90 -2.95 -23.03
CA VAL A 237 13.74 -3.76 -22.63
C VAL A 237 12.43 -3.31 -23.29
N THR A 238 12.40 -2.11 -23.89
CA THR A 238 11.17 -1.59 -24.48
C THR A 238 10.81 -2.36 -25.75
N PRO A 239 9.58 -2.92 -25.85
CA PRO A 239 9.15 -3.62 -27.06
C PRO A 239 9.22 -2.73 -28.31
N GLU A 240 9.60 -3.30 -29.46
CA GLU A 240 9.86 -2.55 -30.71
C GLU A 240 8.74 -1.56 -31.08
N LYS A 241 7.48 -1.99 -30.97
CA LYS A 241 6.29 -1.16 -31.26
C LYS A 241 6.21 0.14 -30.46
N TYR A 242 6.87 0.22 -29.29
CA TYR A 242 6.84 1.39 -28.41
C TYR A 242 8.15 2.18 -28.40
N LYS A 243 9.20 1.72 -29.08
CA LYS A 243 10.48 2.46 -29.12
C LYS A 243 10.35 3.85 -29.73
N GLY A 244 9.45 4.03 -30.71
CA GLY A 244 9.13 5.35 -31.27
C GLY A 244 8.55 6.30 -30.22
N PHE A 245 7.63 5.83 -29.39
CA PHE A 245 7.07 6.61 -28.28
C PHE A 245 8.16 6.97 -27.26
N LEU A 246 9.00 6.01 -26.86
CA LEU A 246 10.08 6.26 -25.91
C LEU A 246 11.06 7.34 -26.40
N LYS A 247 11.38 7.38 -27.70
CA LYS A 247 12.19 8.46 -28.29
C LYS A 247 11.53 9.83 -28.11
N THR A 248 10.23 9.94 -28.37
CA THR A 248 9.48 11.18 -28.15
C THR A 248 9.48 11.59 -26.67
N VAL A 249 9.48 10.65 -25.73
CA VAL A 249 9.59 10.96 -24.29
C VAL A 249 10.94 11.62 -23.98
N MET A 250 12.04 11.14 -24.56
CA MET A 250 13.38 11.70 -24.35
C MET A 250 13.54 13.09 -24.98
N GLU A 251 12.95 13.33 -26.15
CA GLU A 251 13.06 14.63 -26.86
C GLU A 251 12.32 15.78 -26.16
N ASN A 252 11.39 15.46 -25.26
CA ASN A 252 10.59 16.44 -24.51
C ASN A 252 11.09 16.70 -23.08
N GLN A 253 12.25 16.12 -22.69
CA GLN A 253 12.94 16.39 -21.42
C GLN A 253 13.76 17.67 -21.48
#